data_AF-A0A1S2L8N8-F1
#
_entry.id   AF-A0A1S2L8N8-F1
#
_cell.length_a   1.000
_cell.length_b   1.000
_cell.length_c   1.000
_cell.angle_alpha   90.00
_cell.angle_beta   90.00
_cell.angle_gamma   90.00
#
_symmetry.space_group_name_H-M   'P 1'
#
loop_
_entity.id
_entity.type
_entity.pdbx_description
1 polymer ?
#
loop_
_entity_poly.entity_id
_entity_poly.type
_entity_poly.pdbx_seq_one_letter_code
_entity_poly.pdbx_strand_id
1 'polypeptide(L)'
;MRVTIENSAKKLLNENEYNELLEISESGNIFEGVYNFDIKLGGVGIHNINDFKKRGRYHIRDRDIFRPFQYIEAYLDFDQPHIEWVTREIVHMCGLHLECLVKRLTGQDKLPLGQGLMYAIAEYKLDKQTVSYIRVILQPYNDAKHRLSQEMDTHLFNMKQMLICYGATRKLSLKVMPMVKLYTDPSVWNGNINLIGDGL
;
A
#
# COMPACT_ATOMS: atom_id res chain seq x y z
N MET A 1 12.81 21.61 2.31
CA MET A 1 12.99 20.80 3.53
C MET A 1 12.43 19.41 3.24
N ARG A 2 13.27 18.47 2.78
CA ARG A 2 12.88 17.08 2.51
C ARG A 2 12.70 16.39 3.86
N VAL A 3 11.53 16.49 4.48
CA VAL A 3 11.13 15.51 5.49
C VAL A 3 10.91 14.22 4.70
N THR A 4 11.99 13.46 4.54
CA THR A 4 12.06 12.28 3.70
C THR A 4 11.04 11.27 4.22
N ILE A 5 10.30 10.64 3.30
CA ILE A 5 9.43 9.47 3.55
C ILE A 5 10.04 8.56 4.61
N GLU A 6 11.35 8.32 4.48
CA GLU A 6 12.17 7.55 5.40
C GLU A 6 11.97 7.92 6.87
N ASN A 7 12.16 9.19 7.28
CA ASN A 7 12.07 9.58 8.70
C ASN A 7 10.65 9.46 9.26
N SER A 8 9.64 9.64 8.41
CA SER A 8 8.25 9.65 8.84
C SER A 8 7.66 8.22 8.84
N ALA A 9 7.82 7.48 7.75
CA ALA A 9 7.27 6.16 7.54
C ALA A 9 8.08 5.05 8.23
N LYS A 10 9.39 5.24 8.51
CA LYS A 10 10.17 4.31 9.33
C LYS A 10 9.54 4.08 10.71
N LYS A 11 8.84 5.07 11.28
CA LYS A 11 8.18 4.94 12.59
C LYS A 11 7.09 3.87 12.65
N LEU A 12 6.64 3.38 11.49
CA LEU A 12 5.63 2.33 11.34
C LEU A 12 6.24 0.93 11.20
N LEU A 13 7.54 0.86 10.96
CA LEU A 13 8.29 -0.36 10.72
C LEU A 13 9.14 -0.65 11.96
N ASN A 14 9.23 -1.91 12.36
CA ASN A 14 10.28 -2.33 13.29
C ASN A 14 11.64 -2.35 12.57
N GLU A 15 12.71 -2.49 13.34
CA GLU A 15 14.08 -2.45 12.80
C GLU A 15 14.34 -3.54 11.77
N ASN A 16 13.84 -4.76 12.00
CA ASN A 16 13.98 -5.87 11.06
C ASN A 16 13.23 -5.63 9.76
N GLU A 17 11.97 -5.17 9.84
CA GLU A 17 11.15 -4.82 8.66
C GLU A 17 11.81 -3.70 7.84
N TYR A 18 12.38 -2.69 8.52
CA TYR A 18 13.08 -1.61 7.86
C TYR A 18 14.35 -2.09 7.16
N ASN A 19 15.19 -2.90 7.83
CA ASN A 19 16.43 -3.43 7.27
C ASN A 19 16.15 -4.38 6.10
N GLU A 20 15.12 -5.23 6.20
CA GLU A 20 14.71 -6.10 5.10
C GLU A 20 14.31 -5.28 3.86
N LEU A 21 13.56 -4.19 4.02
CA LEU A 21 13.21 -3.31 2.89
C LEU A 21 14.43 -2.57 2.31
N LEU A 22 15.47 -2.30 3.11
CA LEU A 22 16.74 -1.78 2.60
C LEU A 22 17.46 -2.81 1.75
N GLU A 23 17.59 -4.04 2.24
CA GLU A 23 18.21 -5.15 1.51
C GLU A 23 17.48 -5.41 0.18
N ILE A 24 16.15 -5.42 0.21
CA ILE A 24 15.32 -5.55 -1.00
C ILE A 24 15.67 -4.45 -1.99
N SER A 25 15.83 -3.19 -1.53
CA SER A 25 16.14 -2.05 -2.40
C SER A 25 17.46 -2.16 -3.15
N GLU A 26 18.36 -3.04 -2.70
CA GLU A 26 19.69 -3.28 -3.27
C GLU A 26 19.80 -4.66 -3.96
N SER A 27 18.80 -5.53 -3.82
CA SER A 27 18.85 -6.96 -4.17
C SER A 27 18.80 -7.29 -5.68
N GLY A 28 18.53 -6.32 -6.55
CA GLY A 28 18.36 -6.52 -8.00
C GLY A 28 17.10 -7.31 -8.43
N ASN A 29 16.44 -8.04 -7.51
CA ASN A 29 15.14 -8.67 -7.73
C ASN A 29 14.10 -8.13 -6.73
N ILE A 30 13.59 -6.94 -7.04
CA ILE A 30 12.69 -6.21 -6.14
C ILE A 30 11.37 -6.95 -5.97
N PHE A 31 10.82 -7.53 -7.03
CA PHE A 31 9.52 -8.21 -6.96
C PHE A 31 9.53 -9.36 -5.97
N GLU A 32 10.51 -10.27 -6.10
CA GLU A 32 10.64 -11.42 -5.19
C GLU A 32 10.85 -10.98 -3.74
N GLY A 33 11.70 -9.96 -3.54
CA GLY A 33 11.93 -9.36 -2.22
C GLY A 33 10.64 -8.83 -1.58
N VAL A 34 9.89 -8.00 -2.32
CA VAL A 34 8.61 -7.45 -1.82
C VAL A 34 7.59 -8.56 -1.58
N TYR A 35 7.49 -9.53 -2.48
CA TYR A 35 6.57 -10.66 -2.36
C TYR A 35 6.82 -11.46 -1.07
N ASN A 36 8.08 -11.76 -0.76
CA ASN A 36 8.47 -12.48 0.45
C ASN A 36 8.23 -11.66 1.73
N PHE A 37 8.55 -10.36 1.70
CA PHE A 37 8.21 -9.44 2.78
C PHE A 37 6.69 -9.45 3.06
N ASP A 38 5.89 -9.45 2.00
CA ASP A 38 4.43 -9.41 2.09
C ASP A 38 3.82 -10.68 2.69
N ILE A 39 4.37 -11.86 2.36
CA ILE A 39 4.00 -13.13 2.98
C ILE A 39 4.26 -13.10 4.48
N LYS A 40 5.45 -12.66 4.90
CA LYS A 40 5.82 -12.58 6.32
C LYS A 40 4.89 -11.65 7.09
N LEU A 41 4.51 -10.54 6.47
CA LEU A 41 3.64 -9.56 7.09
C LEU A 41 2.18 -10.03 7.17
N GLY A 42 1.73 -10.82 6.20
CA GLY A 42 0.41 -11.44 6.14
C GLY A 42 -0.72 -10.48 5.73
N GLY A 43 -1.96 -10.96 5.82
CA GLY A 43 -3.16 -10.25 5.35
C GLY A 43 -3.16 -10.00 3.84
N VAL A 44 -3.90 -8.99 3.38
CA VAL A 44 -4.04 -8.72 1.93
C VAL A 44 -2.88 -7.91 1.40
N GLY A 45 -2.17 -8.44 0.41
CA GLY A 45 -1.10 -7.70 -0.28
C GLY A 45 -0.82 -8.28 -1.67
N ILE A 46 0.28 -7.89 -2.32
CA ILE A 46 0.60 -8.34 -3.67
C ILE A 46 0.71 -9.87 -3.78
N HIS A 47 1.11 -10.54 -2.69
CA HIS A 47 1.30 -11.99 -2.68
C HIS A 47 0.01 -12.80 -2.82
N ASN A 48 -1.14 -12.20 -2.54
CA ASN A 48 -2.42 -12.89 -2.62
C ASN A 48 -3.51 -12.12 -3.36
N ILE A 49 -3.36 -10.82 -3.67
CA ILE A 49 -4.43 -9.96 -4.21
C ILE A 49 -5.10 -10.49 -5.49
N ASN A 50 -4.37 -11.29 -6.27
CA ASN A 50 -4.83 -11.89 -7.52
C ASN A 50 -5.03 -13.41 -7.40
N ASP A 51 -5.98 -13.94 -8.18
CA ASP A 51 -6.13 -15.38 -8.43
C ASP A 51 -5.11 -15.88 -9.47
N PHE A 52 -5.11 -17.20 -9.71
CA PHE A 52 -4.25 -17.84 -10.71
C PHE A 52 -4.50 -17.35 -12.16
N LYS A 53 -5.64 -16.72 -12.44
CA LYS A 53 -5.96 -16.09 -13.73
C LYS A 53 -5.65 -14.58 -13.73
N LYS A 54 -4.90 -14.08 -12.74
CA LYS A 54 -4.57 -12.66 -12.54
C LYS A 54 -5.80 -11.74 -12.39
N ARG A 55 -6.90 -12.27 -11.85
CA ARG A 55 -8.11 -11.50 -11.51
C ARG A 55 -8.11 -11.17 -10.02
N GLY A 56 -8.65 -10.01 -9.67
CA GLY A 56 -8.72 -9.57 -8.27
C GLY A 56 -9.60 -10.50 -7.43
N ARG A 57 -9.05 -11.02 -6.32
CA ARG A 57 -9.75 -11.88 -5.37
C ARG A 57 -10.58 -11.06 -4.37
N TYR A 58 -11.41 -10.14 -4.85
CA TYR A 58 -12.24 -9.30 -3.99
C TYR A 58 -13.61 -9.02 -4.61
N HIS A 59 -14.57 -8.65 -3.78
CA HIS A 59 -15.90 -8.26 -4.24
C HIS A 59 -15.84 -6.93 -4.99
N ILE A 60 -16.57 -6.81 -6.12
CA ILE A 60 -16.51 -5.64 -7.01
C ILE A 60 -16.76 -4.29 -6.31
N ARG A 61 -17.57 -4.28 -5.24
CA ARG A 61 -17.85 -3.08 -4.43
C ARG A 61 -16.68 -2.63 -3.53
N ASP A 62 -15.64 -3.44 -3.37
CA ASP A 62 -14.41 -3.07 -2.66
C ASP A 62 -13.24 -2.85 -3.62
N ARG A 63 -13.52 -2.77 -4.92
CA ARG A 63 -12.50 -2.61 -5.97
C ARG A 63 -11.59 -1.42 -5.72
N ASP A 64 -12.12 -0.30 -5.28
CA ASP A 64 -11.37 0.92 -5.00
C ASP A 64 -10.34 0.73 -3.88
N ILE A 65 -10.65 -0.09 -2.88
CA ILE A 65 -9.74 -0.45 -1.79
C ILE A 65 -8.64 -1.40 -2.28
N PHE A 66 -8.98 -2.42 -3.08
CA PHE A 66 -8.07 -3.52 -3.39
C PHE A 66 -7.27 -3.38 -4.69
N ARG A 67 -7.82 -2.69 -5.70
CA ARG A 67 -7.15 -2.49 -6.98
C ARG A 67 -5.81 -1.74 -6.90
N PRO A 68 -5.58 -0.81 -5.95
CA PRO A 68 -4.25 -0.26 -5.75
C PRO A 68 -3.17 -1.33 -5.51
N PHE A 69 -3.44 -2.38 -4.74
CA PHE A 69 -2.46 -3.47 -4.57
C PHE A 69 -2.26 -4.30 -5.83
N GLN A 70 -3.29 -4.51 -6.65
CA GLN A 70 -3.12 -5.16 -7.95
C GLN A 70 -2.22 -4.34 -8.88
N TYR A 71 -2.37 -3.01 -8.87
CA TYR A 71 -1.50 -2.16 -9.67
C TYR A 71 -0.07 -2.15 -9.14
N ILE A 72 0.12 -2.19 -7.81
CA ILE A 72 1.46 -2.32 -7.22
C ILE A 72 2.10 -3.65 -7.65
N GLU A 73 1.38 -4.78 -7.58
CA GLU A 73 1.89 -6.07 -8.08
C GLU A 73 2.30 -5.93 -9.55
N ALA A 74 1.43 -5.37 -10.40
CA ALA A 74 1.71 -5.20 -11.82
C ALA A 74 2.92 -4.29 -12.09
N TYR A 75 3.09 -3.19 -11.34
CA TYR A 75 4.25 -2.30 -11.48
C TYR A 75 5.56 -2.95 -11.03
N LEU A 76 5.51 -3.77 -9.97
CA LEU A 76 6.68 -4.50 -9.49
C LEU A 76 7.06 -5.65 -10.42
N ASP A 77 6.08 -6.28 -11.08
CA ASP A 77 6.28 -7.37 -12.05
C ASP A 77 6.73 -6.83 -13.43
N PHE A 78 6.45 -5.56 -13.72
CA PHE A 78 6.81 -4.92 -14.99
C PHE A 78 8.31 -4.62 -15.07
N ASP A 79 8.97 -5.19 -16.09
CA ASP A 79 10.30 -4.84 -16.60
C ASP A 79 11.30 -4.32 -15.55
N GLN A 80 11.84 -5.25 -14.75
CA GLN A 80 12.80 -5.01 -13.66
C GLN A 80 13.91 -3.97 -13.94
N PRO A 81 14.51 -3.83 -15.15
CA PRO A 81 15.51 -2.79 -15.40
C PRO A 81 14.99 -1.35 -15.29
N HIS A 82 13.66 -1.13 -15.23
CA HIS A 82 13.04 0.19 -15.22
C HIS A 82 12.10 0.43 -14.04
N ILE A 83 12.21 -0.36 -12.96
CA ILE A 83 11.36 -0.21 -11.78
C ILE A 83 11.45 1.18 -11.12
N GLU A 84 12.58 1.88 -11.28
CA GLU A 84 12.77 3.25 -10.80
C GLU A 84 11.75 4.23 -11.40
N TRP A 85 11.29 3.96 -12.63
CA TRP A 85 10.31 4.77 -13.37
C TRP A 85 8.91 4.67 -12.81
N VAL A 86 8.59 3.59 -12.08
CA VAL A 86 7.26 3.34 -11.52
C VAL A 86 7.17 3.58 -10.00
N THR A 87 8.26 4.08 -9.39
CA THR A 87 8.31 4.38 -7.96
C THR A 87 7.23 5.37 -7.52
N ARG A 88 6.96 6.38 -8.35
CA ARG A 88 5.89 7.37 -8.14
C ARG A 88 4.52 6.72 -8.14
N GLU A 89 4.26 5.85 -9.11
CA GLU A 89 3.00 5.16 -9.29
C GLU A 89 2.71 4.24 -8.11
N ILE A 90 3.72 3.54 -7.60
CA ILE A 90 3.58 2.70 -6.40
C ILE A 90 3.27 3.54 -5.16
N VAL A 91 4.00 4.63 -4.93
CA VAL A 91 3.72 5.55 -3.80
C VAL A 91 2.32 6.15 -3.92
N HIS A 92 1.88 6.49 -5.13
CA HIS A 92 0.52 6.97 -5.40
C HIS A 92 -0.52 5.89 -5.04
N MET A 93 -0.34 4.65 -5.49
CA MET A 93 -1.25 3.54 -5.17
C MET A 93 -1.31 3.25 -3.66
N CYS A 94 -0.19 3.38 -2.96
CA CYS A 94 -0.15 3.27 -1.50
C CYS A 94 -1.08 4.30 -0.81
N GLY A 95 -0.96 5.57 -1.20
CA GLY A 95 -1.82 6.64 -0.69
C GLY A 95 -3.30 6.45 -1.05
N LEU A 96 -3.57 6.00 -2.28
CA LEU A 96 -4.93 5.74 -2.75
C LEU A 96 -5.62 4.62 -1.98
N HIS A 97 -4.89 3.54 -1.66
CA HIS A 97 -5.39 2.45 -0.81
C HIS A 97 -5.86 2.97 0.56
N LEU A 98 -5.02 3.76 1.23
CA LEU A 98 -5.34 4.35 2.53
C LEU A 98 -6.50 5.35 2.43
N GLU A 99 -6.57 6.13 1.35
CA GLU A 99 -7.70 7.04 1.07
C GLU A 99 -9.02 6.27 0.99
N CYS A 100 -9.06 5.19 0.21
CA CYS A 100 -10.26 4.36 0.06
C CYS A 100 -10.68 3.68 1.37
N LEU A 101 -9.72 3.19 2.18
CA LEU A 101 -10.01 2.66 3.51
C LEU A 101 -10.64 3.72 4.42
N VAL A 102 -10.06 4.93 4.48
CA VAL A 102 -10.60 6.03 5.30
C VAL A 102 -11.97 6.48 4.80
N LYS A 103 -12.18 6.58 3.48
CA LYS A 103 -13.50 6.90 2.90
C LYS A 103 -14.54 5.88 3.31
N ARG A 104 -14.23 4.58 3.20
CA ARG A 104 -15.16 3.52 3.61
C ARG A 104 -15.43 3.55 5.12
N LEU A 105 -14.40 3.80 5.93
CA LEU A 105 -14.53 3.89 7.38
C LEU A 105 -15.46 5.05 7.80
N THR A 106 -15.33 6.19 7.13
CA THR A 106 -16.07 7.43 7.43
C THR A 106 -17.42 7.54 6.72
N GLY A 107 -17.62 6.79 5.64
CA GLY A 107 -18.79 6.89 4.75
C GLY A 107 -18.75 8.12 3.84
N GLN A 108 -17.59 8.73 3.61
CA GLN A 108 -17.43 10.01 2.90
C GLN A 108 -16.63 9.84 1.59
N ASP A 109 -17.26 9.32 0.55
CA ASP A 109 -16.57 8.90 -0.70
C ASP A 109 -15.88 10.03 -1.48
N LYS A 110 -16.28 11.29 -1.27
CA LYS A 110 -15.78 12.45 -2.02
C LYS A 110 -14.59 13.16 -1.38
N LEU A 111 -14.22 12.81 -0.14
CA LEU A 111 -13.19 13.54 0.60
C LEU A 111 -11.78 13.02 0.27
N PRO A 112 -10.82 13.89 -0.09
CA PRO A 112 -9.40 13.52 -0.14
C PRO A 112 -8.92 13.01 1.22
N LEU A 113 -7.89 12.14 1.22
CA LEU A 113 -7.37 11.51 2.43
C LEU A 113 -7.13 12.49 3.59
N GLY A 114 -6.47 13.61 3.33
CA GLY A 114 -6.18 14.63 4.35
C GLY A 114 -7.44 15.19 5.01
N GLN A 115 -8.49 15.46 4.24
CA GLN A 115 -9.76 15.95 4.77
C GLN A 115 -10.53 14.84 5.49
N GLY A 116 -10.49 13.61 4.97
CA GLY A 116 -11.09 12.44 5.62
C GLY A 116 -10.55 12.21 7.03
N LEU A 117 -9.24 12.40 7.23
CA LEU A 117 -8.58 12.28 8.54
C LEU A 117 -8.86 13.44 9.52
N MET A 118 -9.46 14.54 9.06
CA MET A 118 -9.88 15.66 9.93
C MET A 118 -11.32 15.49 10.43
N TYR A 119 -12.06 14.54 9.89
CA TYR A 119 -13.44 14.30 10.29
C TYR A 119 -13.46 13.64 11.67
N ALA A 120 -14.30 14.15 12.57
CA ALA A 120 -14.41 13.64 13.94
C ALA A 120 -14.70 12.12 14.00
N ILE A 121 -15.41 11.59 12.99
CA ILE A 121 -15.69 10.15 12.89
C ILE A 121 -14.43 9.32 12.61
N ALA A 122 -13.45 9.86 11.90
CA ALA A 122 -12.17 9.20 11.68
C ALA A 122 -11.37 9.15 12.99
N GLU A 123 -11.32 10.23 13.77
CA GLU A 123 -10.65 10.26 15.08
C GLU A 123 -11.39 9.44 16.16
N TYR A 124 -12.69 9.20 15.99
CA TYR A 124 -13.46 8.32 16.87
C TYR A 124 -13.23 6.84 16.53
N LYS A 125 -13.20 6.50 15.23
CA LYS A 125 -13.04 5.10 14.77
C LYS A 125 -11.58 4.65 14.73
N LEU A 126 -10.64 5.57 14.53
CA LEU A 126 -9.20 5.32 14.56
C LEU A 126 -8.62 5.96 15.81
N ASP A 127 -7.73 5.25 16.50
CA ASP A 127 -6.96 5.88 17.57
C ASP A 127 -6.04 7.00 17.03
N LYS A 128 -5.74 7.98 17.89
CA LYS A 128 -4.91 9.15 17.53
C LYS A 128 -3.56 8.77 16.93
N GLN A 129 -2.97 7.67 17.37
CA GLN A 129 -1.68 7.20 16.87
C GLN A 129 -1.82 6.69 15.43
N THR A 130 -2.86 5.92 15.10
CA THR A 130 -3.18 5.51 13.72
C THR A 130 -3.41 6.70 12.81
N VAL A 131 -4.18 7.70 13.25
CA VAL A 131 -4.40 8.93 12.46
C VAL A 131 -3.08 9.64 12.18
N SER A 132 -2.23 9.80 13.20
CA SER A 132 -0.89 10.38 13.06
C SER A 132 -0.03 9.61 12.05
N TYR A 133 -0.07 8.28 12.11
CA TYR A 133 0.65 7.42 11.18
C TYR A 133 0.12 7.45 9.75
N ILE A 134 -1.18 7.60 9.52
CA ILE A 134 -1.70 7.79 8.16
C ILE A 134 -1.30 9.17 7.64
N ARG A 135 -1.30 10.22 8.49
CA ARG A 135 -0.85 11.57 8.12
C ARG A 135 0.60 11.59 7.64
N VAL A 136 1.44 10.69 8.12
CA VAL A 136 2.82 10.52 7.66
C VAL A 136 2.90 10.15 6.16
N ILE A 137 1.92 9.42 5.63
CA ILE A 137 1.86 9.02 4.21
C ILE A 137 1.21 10.10 3.33
N LEU A 138 0.54 11.09 3.93
CA LEU A 138 -0.20 12.12 3.19
C LEU A 138 0.70 12.98 2.31
N GLN A 139 1.85 13.42 2.82
CA GLN A 139 2.78 14.25 2.04
C GLN A 139 3.35 13.47 0.83
N PRO A 140 3.90 12.26 1.00
CA PRO A 140 4.33 11.41 -0.12
C PRO A 140 3.24 11.15 -1.16
N TYR A 141 2.02 10.86 -0.71
CA TYR A 141 0.87 10.65 -1.59
C TYR A 141 0.53 11.92 -2.38
N ASN A 142 0.47 13.08 -1.73
CA ASN A 142 0.20 14.35 -2.40
C ASN A 142 1.30 14.71 -3.41
N ASP A 143 2.57 14.48 -3.06
CA ASP A 143 3.70 14.68 -3.96
C ASP A 143 3.57 13.76 -5.18
N ALA A 144 3.31 12.46 -4.98
CA ALA A 144 3.10 11.51 -6.08
C ALA A 144 1.91 11.87 -6.97
N LYS A 145 0.85 12.45 -6.40
CA LYS A 145 -0.37 12.82 -7.12
C LYS A 145 -0.27 14.15 -7.88
N HIS A 146 0.40 15.15 -7.33
CA HIS A 146 0.32 16.53 -7.84
C HIS A 146 1.64 17.11 -8.33
N ARG A 147 2.80 16.58 -7.91
CA ARG A 147 4.09 17.14 -8.30
C ARG A 147 4.54 16.58 -9.64
N LEU A 148 4.18 17.27 -10.72
CA LEU A 148 4.55 16.87 -12.09
C LEU A 148 5.89 17.47 -12.56
N SER A 149 6.42 18.47 -11.86
CA SER A 149 7.73 19.06 -12.16
C SER A 149 8.87 18.30 -11.47
N GLN A 150 9.76 17.74 -12.30
CA GLN A 150 11.02 17.12 -11.89
C GLN A 150 12.10 17.49 -12.91
N GLU A 151 13.36 17.51 -12.46
CA GLU A 151 14.49 17.70 -13.37
C GLU A 151 14.58 16.50 -14.32
N MET A 152 15.06 16.73 -15.54
CA MET A 152 15.30 15.65 -16.51
C MET A 152 16.19 14.57 -15.89
N ASP A 153 15.87 13.31 -16.15
CA ASP A 153 16.59 12.14 -15.61
C ASP A 153 16.60 12.03 -14.07
N THR A 154 15.63 12.66 -13.39
CA THR A 154 15.43 12.49 -11.95
C THR A 154 14.09 11.83 -11.65
N HIS A 155 14.07 11.01 -10.59
CA HIS A 155 12.85 10.41 -10.06
C HIS A 155 12.43 11.13 -8.78
N LEU A 156 11.12 11.39 -8.64
CA LEU A 156 10.56 12.01 -7.44
C LEU A 156 10.81 11.17 -6.17
N PHE A 157 10.83 9.85 -6.32
CA PHE A 157 11.14 8.89 -5.26
C PHE A 157 12.20 7.92 -5.75
N ASN A 158 13.08 7.50 -4.84
CA ASN A 158 13.98 6.37 -5.10
C ASN A 158 13.36 5.04 -4.61
N MET A 159 14.01 3.93 -4.96
CA MET A 159 13.55 2.58 -4.61
C MET A 159 13.35 2.39 -3.11
N LYS A 160 14.33 2.82 -2.30
CA LYS A 160 14.24 2.76 -0.84
C LYS A 160 13.01 3.49 -0.30
N GLN A 161 12.73 4.71 -0.77
CA GLN A 161 11.58 5.49 -0.34
C GLN A 161 10.25 4.84 -0.73
N MET A 162 10.18 4.30 -1.95
CA MET A 162 9.01 3.55 -2.42
C MET A 162 8.75 2.33 -1.54
N LEU A 163 9.78 1.52 -1.25
CA LEU A 163 9.66 0.30 -0.45
C LEU A 163 9.26 0.58 1.01
N ILE A 164 9.84 1.62 1.62
CA ILE A 164 9.45 2.06 2.97
C ILE A 164 7.98 2.53 2.97
N CYS A 165 7.56 3.29 1.95
CA CYS A 165 6.17 3.74 1.83
C CYS A 165 5.20 2.56 1.66
N TYR A 166 5.58 1.56 0.85
CA TYR A 166 4.84 0.32 0.68
C TYR A 166 4.69 -0.43 2.00
N GLY A 167 5.81 -0.74 2.68
CA GLY A 167 5.80 -1.45 3.95
C GLY A 167 4.95 -0.74 5.02
N ALA A 168 5.11 0.58 5.16
CA ALA A 168 4.30 1.38 6.08
C ALA A 168 2.81 1.35 5.75
N THR A 169 2.46 1.39 4.45
CA THR A 169 1.09 1.26 3.98
C THR A 169 0.50 -0.10 4.30
N ARG A 170 1.29 -1.18 4.14
CA ARG A 170 0.86 -2.54 4.49
C ARG A 170 0.58 -2.67 5.99
N LYS A 171 1.45 -2.13 6.85
CA LYS A 171 1.23 -2.12 8.32
C LYS A 171 -0.04 -1.37 8.71
N LEU A 172 -0.25 -0.20 8.11
CA LEU A 172 -1.46 0.60 8.33
C LEU A 172 -2.71 -0.13 7.84
N SER A 173 -2.63 -0.76 6.67
CA SER A 173 -3.72 -1.55 6.08
C SER A 173 -4.16 -2.68 7.03
N LEU A 174 -3.22 -3.45 7.56
CA LEU A 174 -3.51 -4.50 8.54
C LEU A 174 -4.24 -3.99 9.79
N LYS A 175 -3.91 -2.77 10.24
CA LYS A 175 -4.55 -2.15 11.39
C LYS A 175 -5.95 -1.62 11.06
N VAL A 176 -6.12 -0.99 9.90
CA VAL A 176 -7.34 -0.26 9.53
C VAL A 176 -8.39 -1.17 8.90
N MET A 177 -8.00 -2.13 8.06
CA MET A 177 -8.93 -3.01 7.34
C MET A 177 -9.95 -3.71 8.25
N PRO A 178 -9.59 -4.26 9.43
CA PRO A 178 -10.57 -4.89 10.33
C PRO A 178 -11.66 -3.95 10.85
N MET A 179 -11.43 -2.63 10.80
CA MET A 179 -12.38 -1.60 11.26
C MET A 179 -13.35 -1.17 10.14
N VAL A 180 -13.07 -1.57 8.90
CA VAL A 180 -13.78 -1.14 7.70
C VAL A 180 -14.83 -2.18 7.33
N LYS A 181 -16.05 -1.73 7.01
CA LYS A 181 -17.10 -2.61 6.48
C LYS A 181 -16.82 -2.95 5.01
N LEU A 182 -16.31 -4.16 4.80
CA LEU A 182 -16.03 -4.72 3.48
C LEU A 182 -17.15 -5.65 3.02
N TYR A 183 -17.34 -5.77 1.71
CA TYR A 183 -18.20 -6.78 1.09
C TYR A 183 -17.44 -8.09 0.83
N THR A 184 -16.12 -8.00 0.70
CA THR A 184 -15.21 -9.12 0.52
C THR A 184 -15.08 -9.88 1.83
N ASP A 185 -15.31 -11.19 1.78
CA ASP A 185 -15.20 -12.04 2.96
C ASP A 185 -13.73 -12.11 3.43
N PRO A 186 -13.43 -11.91 4.72
CA PRO A 186 -12.06 -12.01 5.24
C PRO A 186 -11.39 -13.37 4.98
N SER A 187 -12.15 -14.46 4.88
CA SER A 187 -11.64 -15.81 4.59
C SER A 187 -10.96 -15.92 3.23
N VAL A 188 -11.26 -15.01 2.28
CA VAL A 188 -10.59 -14.96 0.97
C VAL A 188 -9.08 -14.85 1.12
N TRP A 189 -8.60 -14.28 2.23
CA TRP A 189 -7.19 -14.00 2.51
C TRP A 189 -6.62 -14.74 3.72
N ASN A 190 -7.50 -15.22 4.60
CA ASN A 190 -7.13 -15.95 5.81
C ASN A 190 -7.10 -17.48 5.61
N GLY A 191 -7.52 -17.97 4.44
CA GLY A 191 -7.48 -19.40 4.12
C GLY A 191 -6.11 -19.84 3.59
N ASN A 192 -5.64 -21.00 4.05
CA ASN A 192 -4.62 -21.76 3.32
C ASN A 192 -5.09 -21.90 1.88
N ILE A 193 -4.26 -21.47 0.93
CA ILE A 193 -4.47 -21.76 -0.48
C ILE A 193 -4.29 -23.27 -0.63
N ASN A 194 -5.34 -24.04 -0.37
CA ASN A 194 -5.45 -25.38 -0.91
C ASN A 194 -5.58 -25.20 -2.43
N LEU A 195 -4.44 -25.31 -3.11
CA LEU A 195 -4.36 -25.58 -4.53
C LEU A 195 -4.98 -26.96 -4.78
N ILE A 196 -6.30 -27.01 -4.82
CA ILE A 196 -7.10 -28.11 -5.34
C ILE A 196 -8.16 -27.36 -6.17
N GLY A 197 -7.98 -27.17 -7.46
CA GLY A 197 -7.99 -28.26 -8.42
C GLY A 197 -9.42 -28.73 -8.56
N ASP A 198 -10.30 -27.92 -9.16
CA ASP A 198 -11.57 -28.40 -9.72
C ASP A 198 -12.03 -27.45 -10.82
N GLY A 199 -12.23 -28.04 -12.00
CA GLY A 199 -12.69 -27.35 -13.19
C GLY A 199 -14.14 -26.92 -13.08
N LEU A 200 -14.40 -25.71 -13.57
CA LEU A 200 -15.57 -25.31 -14.34
C LEU A 200 -15.11 -24.31 -15.41
#